data_AF-A0A0D6Q5Z3-F1
#
_entry.id   AF-A0A0D6Q5Z3-F1
#
_cell.length_a   1.000
_cell.length_b   1.000
_cell.length_c   1.000
_cell.angle_alpha   90.00
_cell.angle_beta   90.00
_cell.angle_gamma   90.00
#
_symmetry.space_group_name_H-M   'P 1'
#
loop_
_entity.id
_entity.type
_entity.pdbx_description
1 polymer ?
#
loop_
_entity_poly.entity_id
_entity_poly.type
_entity_poly.pdbx_seq_one_letter_code
_entity_poly.pdbx_strand_id
1 'polypeptide(L)'
;MSNSKIRLVYSSSPSSKAVEQRTEWGFSHAKQLGLFDDFETVRVILIPISNMSIHSFKRALANYTPKLIVDTRKFPDFFSIFSSIDSALDAFSDRGIEYNQILFTETINTIDNWKNLEEIKSVFISYCQKNTGAPIFVLSSTEKVSKSIEKKLEGCLAQETVKTKLESICM
;
A
#
# COMPACT_ATOMS: atom_id res chain seq x y z
N MET A 1 -27.44 -54.38 -11.47
CA MET A 1 -26.40 -54.81 -10.50
C MET A 1 -25.90 -53.56 -9.78
N SER A 2 -25.96 -53.52 -8.45
CA SER A 2 -25.60 -52.36 -7.64
C SER A 2 -24.10 -52.32 -7.28
N ASN A 3 -23.49 -51.18 -7.58
CA ASN A 3 -22.56 -50.34 -6.83
C ASN A 3 -21.42 -50.91 -5.91
N SER A 4 -20.30 -50.15 -5.97
CA SER A 4 -19.13 -50.02 -5.07
C SER A 4 -17.97 -51.03 -5.26
N LYS A 5 -16.69 -50.63 -5.32
CA LYS A 5 -15.99 -49.62 -4.51
C LYS A 5 -14.80 -48.98 -5.27
N ILE A 6 -14.86 -47.67 -5.48
CA ILE A 6 -13.65 -46.83 -5.57
C ILE A 6 -12.98 -46.90 -4.19
N ARG A 7 -11.68 -47.24 -4.14
CA ARG A 7 -10.91 -47.23 -2.89
C ARG A 7 -10.35 -45.83 -2.65
N LEU A 8 -10.85 -45.19 -1.60
CA LEU A 8 -10.27 -43.97 -1.04
C LEU A 8 -8.99 -44.36 -0.29
N VAL A 9 -7.82 -43.91 -0.75
CA VAL A 9 -6.57 -44.00 0.03
C VAL A 9 -6.43 -42.69 0.78
N TYR A 10 -7.03 -42.63 1.97
CA TYR A 10 -6.71 -41.60 2.95
C TYR A 10 -5.78 -42.21 3.99
N SER A 11 -4.55 -41.70 4.05
CA SER A 11 -3.62 -41.94 5.15
C SER A 11 -3.47 -40.62 5.90
N SER A 12 -4.29 -40.40 6.92
CA SER A 12 -4.17 -39.29 7.87
C SER A 12 -3.27 -39.64 9.04
N SER A 13 -2.01 -39.90 8.75
CA SER A 13 -0.98 -39.86 9.78
C SER A 13 0.31 -39.38 9.12
N PRO A 14 0.62 -38.07 9.19
CA PRO A 14 1.96 -37.63 8.81
C PRO A 14 2.96 -38.36 9.71
N SER A 15 4.04 -38.90 9.12
CA SER A 15 5.12 -39.47 9.92
C SER A 15 5.70 -38.39 10.84
N SER A 16 6.22 -38.77 12.00
CA SER A 16 6.82 -37.82 12.97
C SER A 16 7.88 -36.91 12.32
N LYS A 17 8.65 -37.43 11.34
CA LYS A 17 9.58 -36.64 10.52
C LYS A 17 8.91 -35.64 9.58
N ALA A 18 7.74 -35.96 9.03
CA ALA A 18 6.98 -35.05 8.17
C ALA A 18 6.22 -33.98 8.98
N VAL A 19 5.89 -34.25 10.24
CA VAL A 19 5.32 -33.26 11.17
C VAL A 19 6.36 -32.20 11.52
N GLU A 20 7.56 -32.60 11.95
CA GLU A 20 8.65 -31.68 12.32
C GLU A 20 9.05 -30.75 11.15
N GLN A 21 9.25 -31.31 9.96
CA GLN A 21 9.63 -30.53 8.77
C GLN A 21 8.50 -29.61 8.27
N ARG A 22 7.22 -29.98 8.46
CA ARG A 22 6.08 -29.11 8.12
C ARG A 22 5.92 -27.96 9.11
N THR A 23 6.23 -28.14 10.38
CA THR A 23 6.25 -27.02 11.34
C THR A 23 7.36 -26.03 11.04
N GLU A 24 8.54 -26.50 10.59
CA GLU A 24 9.65 -25.62 10.19
C GLU A 24 9.38 -24.86 8.88
N TRP A 25 8.75 -25.50 7.88
CA TRP A 25 8.43 -24.87 6.59
C TRP A 25 7.10 -24.12 6.56
N GLY A 26 6.16 -24.48 7.43
CA GLY A 26 4.76 -24.02 7.38
C GLY A 26 4.51 -22.64 8.00
N PHE A 27 5.39 -22.14 8.87
CA PHE A 27 5.18 -20.85 9.53
C PHE A 27 6.03 -19.71 8.98
N SER A 28 7.17 -20.00 8.35
CA SER A 28 8.07 -18.96 7.84
C SER A 28 7.72 -18.47 6.43
N HIS A 29 7.05 -19.30 5.61
CA HIS A 29 6.83 -19.01 4.18
C HIS A 29 5.39 -19.19 3.68
N ALA A 30 4.46 -19.71 4.49
CA ALA A 30 3.06 -19.83 4.09
C ALA A 30 2.29 -18.51 4.38
N LYS A 31 2.72 -17.40 3.76
CA LYS A 31 1.75 -16.36 3.40
C LYS A 31 0.89 -17.01 2.32
N GLN A 32 -0.29 -17.48 2.70
CA GLN A 32 -1.34 -17.84 1.77
C GLN A 32 -1.44 -16.72 0.74
N LEU A 33 -0.98 -16.98 -0.49
CA LEU A 33 -1.27 -16.12 -1.63
C LEU A 33 -2.78 -16.06 -1.67
N GLY A 34 -3.35 -14.89 -1.37
CA GLY A 34 -4.78 -14.67 -1.47
C GLY A 34 -5.19 -15.09 -2.89
N LEU A 35 -5.91 -16.21 -2.99
CA LEU A 35 -6.48 -16.70 -4.24
C LEU A 35 -7.61 -15.78 -4.75
N PHE A 36 -7.95 -14.77 -3.96
CA PHE A 36 -8.85 -13.69 -4.27
C PHE A 36 -8.07 -12.40 -4.04
N ASP A 37 -7.85 -11.64 -5.11
CA ASP A 37 -7.48 -10.23 -4.96
C ASP A 37 -8.66 -9.58 -4.22
N ASP A 38 -8.44 -9.12 -2.98
CA ASP A 38 -9.42 -8.32 -2.27
C ASP A 38 -9.53 -6.96 -2.99
N PHE A 39 -10.26 -6.91 -4.11
CA PHE A 39 -10.53 -5.68 -4.87
C PHE A 39 -11.26 -4.63 -4.02
N GLU A 40 -11.87 -5.04 -2.91
CA GLU A 40 -12.50 -4.15 -1.93
C GLU A 40 -11.49 -3.46 -1.00
N THR A 41 -10.24 -3.98 -0.91
CA THR A 41 -9.26 -3.46 0.04
C THR A 41 -8.29 -2.49 -0.63
N VAL A 42 -8.38 -1.23 -0.24
CA VAL A 42 -7.52 -0.17 -0.78
C VAL A 42 -6.15 -0.30 -0.14
N ARG A 43 -5.13 -0.56 -0.96
CA ARG A 43 -3.74 -0.63 -0.47
C ARG A 43 -3.13 0.76 -0.49
N VAL A 44 -2.71 1.25 0.67
CA VAL A 44 -2.05 2.54 0.82
C VAL A 44 -0.61 2.28 1.27
N ILE A 45 0.35 2.71 0.46
CA ILE A 45 1.77 2.53 0.70
C ILE A 45 2.37 3.86 1.14
N LEU A 46 2.78 3.93 2.41
CA LEU A 46 3.45 5.08 3.00
C LEU A 46 4.96 5.02 2.70
N ILE A 47 5.46 6.08 2.08
CA ILE A 47 6.84 6.18 1.62
C ILE A 47 7.51 7.41 2.27
N PRO A 48 8.35 7.20 3.30
CA PRO A 48 9.16 8.26 3.87
C PRO A 48 10.35 8.57 2.94
N ILE A 49 10.33 9.76 2.35
CA ILE A 49 11.33 10.18 1.36
C ILE A 49 12.72 10.34 1.99
N SER A 50 12.83 10.78 3.25
CA SER A 50 14.13 10.96 3.93
C SER A 50 15.04 9.75 3.90
N ASN A 51 14.47 8.55 3.82
CA ASN A 51 15.21 7.29 3.89
C ASN A 51 15.22 6.56 2.54
N MET A 52 14.58 7.10 1.50
CA MET A 52 14.42 6.39 0.24
C MET A 52 15.46 6.84 -0.79
N SER A 53 16.17 5.87 -1.37
CA SER A 53 17.02 6.14 -2.52
C SER A 53 16.23 6.26 -3.82
N ILE A 54 16.82 6.92 -4.82
CA ILE A 54 16.32 7.01 -6.19
C ILE A 54 16.00 5.64 -6.78
N HIS A 55 16.93 4.70 -6.65
CA HIS A 55 16.79 3.36 -7.20
C HIS A 55 15.68 2.60 -6.50
N SER A 56 15.56 2.77 -5.17
CA SER A 56 14.48 2.19 -4.38
C SER A 56 13.12 2.74 -4.82
N PHE A 57 13.01 4.05 -5.07
CA PHE A 57 11.75 4.65 -5.52
C PHE A 57 11.33 4.19 -6.92
N LYS A 58 12.27 4.19 -7.90
CA LYS A 58 11.99 3.65 -9.24
C LYS A 58 11.58 2.18 -9.20
N ARG A 59 12.23 1.38 -8.35
CA ARG A 59 11.88 -0.02 -8.13
C ARG A 59 10.49 -0.15 -7.50
N ALA A 60 10.15 0.68 -6.52
CA ALA A 60 8.81 0.70 -5.92
C ALA A 60 7.73 1.04 -6.96
N LEU A 61 7.95 2.06 -7.79
CA LEU A 61 7.02 2.40 -8.88
C LEU A 61 6.82 1.23 -9.87
N ALA A 62 7.88 0.50 -10.20
CA ALA A 62 7.81 -0.65 -11.11
C ALA A 62 7.14 -1.88 -10.47
N ASN A 63 7.42 -2.15 -9.19
CA ASN A 63 6.94 -3.35 -8.50
C ASN A 63 5.48 -3.24 -8.05
N TYR A 64 5.08 -2.07 -7.58
CA TYR A 64 3.74 -1.86 -7.01
C TYR A 64 2.78 -1.20 -7.99
N THR A 65 3.29 -0.57 -9.06
CA THR A 65 2.49 0.07 -10.13
C THR A 65 1.34 0.91 -9.58
N PRO A 66 1.61 1.92 -8.74
CA PRO A 66 0.55 2.76 -8.19
C PRO A 66 -0.16 3.52 -9.31
N LYS A 67 -1.44 3.85 -9.09
CA LYS A 67 -2.19 4.73 -10.00
C LYS A 67 -2.49 6.11 -9.40
N LEU A 68 -2.16 6.30 -8.12
CA LEU A 68 -2.26 7.57 -7.43
C LEU A 68 -1.04 7.76 -6.53
N ILE A 69 -0.45 8.96 -6.59
CA ILE A 69 0.57 9.46 -5.68
C ILE A 69 -0.01 10.68 -4.97
N VAL A 70 -0.02 10.65 -3.64
CA VAL A 70 -0.32 11.81 -2.79
C VAL A 70 0.97 12.25 -2.12
N ASP A 71 1.48 13.43 -2.46
CA ASP A 71 2.67 14.00 -1.84
C ASP A 71 2.27 14.98 -0.74
N THR A 72 2.70 14.69 0.49
CA THR A 72 2.34 15.51 1.64
C THR A 72 3.37 16.57 1.99
N ARG A 73 4.44 16.70 1.22
CA ARG A 73 5.55 17.62 1.49
C ARG A 73 5.23 19.01 0.95
N LYS A 74 5.69 20.04 1.67
CA LYS A 74 5.59 21.44 1.23
C LYS A 74 6.42 21.71 -0.02
N PHE A 75 7.58 21.08 -0.09
CA PHE A 75 8.53 21.22 -1.18
C PHE A 75 8.86 19.82 -1.69
N PRO A 76 8.12 19.32 -2.69
CA PRO A 76 8.38 18.03 -3.29
C PRO A 76 9.64 18.16 -4.15
N ASP A 77 10.79 17.81 -3.57
CA ASP A 77 11.90 17.39 -4.38
C ASP A 77 11.57 15.96 -4.85
N PHE A 78 11.47 15.74 -6.15
CA PHE A 78 11.22 14.40 -6.71
C PHE A 78 12.46 13.52 -6.66
N PHE A 79 13.23 13.69 -5.58
CA PHE A 79 14.66 13.43 -5.51
C PHE A 79 15.34 14.14 -6.71
N SER A 80 16.65 14.17 -6.79
CA SER A 80 17.37 14.73 -7.97
C SER A 80 17.21 13.86 -9.26
N ILE A 81 16.13 13.08 -9.37
CA ILE A 81 15.84 12.08 -10.41
C ILE A 81 15.30 12.72 -11.67
N PHE A 82 14.38 13.66 -11.50
CA PHE A 82 13.76 14.37 -12.59
C PHE A 82 14.46 15.71 -12.70
N SER A 83 14.79 16.09 -13.94
CA SER A 83 15.41 17.38 -14.26
C SER A 83 14.58 18.58 -13.75
N SER A 84 13.28 18.36 -13.56
CA SER A 84 12.34 19.33 -13.00
C SER A 84 11.12 18.60 -12.41
N ILE A 85 10.29 19.35 -11.69
CA ILE A 85 8.94 18.89 -11.27
C ILE A 85 8.12 18.49 -12.50
N ASP A 86 8.16 19.27 -13.57
CA ASP A 86 7.41 19.01 -14.81
C ASP A 86 7.81 17.66 -15.42
N SER A 87 9.11 17.39 -15.49
CA SER A 87 9.61 16.10 -15.99
C SER A 87 9.16 14.90 -15.14
N ALA A 88 8.92 15.10 -13.84
CA ALA A 88 8.36 14.06 -12.97
C ALA A 88 6.87 13.84 -13.27
N LEU A 89 6.12 14.92 -13.40
CA LEU A 89 4.69 14.89 -13.72
C LEU A 89 4.44 14.25 -15.10
N ASP A 90 5.25 14.57 -16.11
CA ASP A 90 5.19 13.94 -17.43
C ASP A 90 5.38 12.43 -17.32
N ALA A 91 6.42 11.99 -16.60
CA ALA A 91 6.71 10.56 -16.42
C ALA A 91 5.61 9.81 -15.64
N PHE A 92 4.91 10.49 -14.73
CA PHE A 92 3.74 9.95 -14.05
C PHE A 92 2.53 9.86 -14.99
N SER A 93 2.30 10.93 -15.76
CA SER A 93 1.22 10.99 -16.76
C SER A 93 1.36 9.89 -17.81
N ASP A 94 2.57 9.67 -18.33
CA ASP A 94 2.89 8.60 -19.29
C ASP A 94 2.57 7.19 -18.75
N ARG A 95 2.61 7.02 -17.42
CA ARG A 95 2.28 5.76 -16.72
C ARG A 95 0.82 5.70 -16.27
N GLY A 96 0.05 6.75 -16.54
CA GLY A 96 -1.32 6.94 -16.05
C GLY A 96 -1.39 6.99 -14.53
N ILE A 97 -0.41 7.64 -13.90
CA ILE A 97 -0.35 7.86 -12.46
C ILE A 97 -0.87 9.27 -12.18
N GLU A 98 -1.93 9.35 -11.38
CA GLU A 98 -2.46 10.63 -10.88
C GLU A 98 -1.53 11.14 -9.76
N TYR A 99 -1.16 12.43 -9.80
CA TYR A 99 -0.33 13.05 -8.76
C TYR A 99 -1.09 14.20 -8.11
N ASN A 100 -1.25 14.14 -6.79
CA ASN A 100 -1.89 15.18 -5.99
C ASN A 100 -0.95 15.61 -4.87
N GLN A 101 -0.70 16.92 -4.74
CA GLN A 101 0.09 17.45 -3.63
C GLN A 101 -0.86 18.00 -2.55
N ILE A 102 -0.91 17.36 -1.39
CA ILE A 102 -1.76 17.76 -0.27
C ILE A 102 -0.91 17.92 0.98
N LEU A 103 -0.60 19.16 1.34
CA LEU A 103 0.32 19.44 2.44
C LEU A 103 -0.13 18.83 3.76
N PHE A 104 0.76 18.08 4.42
CA PHE A 104 0.53 17.61 5.80
C PHE A 104 1.64 18.13 6.71
N THR A 105 1.26 18.84 7.77
CA THR A 105 2.20 19.39 8.75
C THR A 105 1.74 19.08 10.17
N GLU A 106 2.58 18.42 10.97
CA GLU A 106 2.23 18.13 12.38
C GLU A 106 1.99 19.41 13.21
N THR A 107 2.59 20.54 12.80
CA THR A 107 2.85 21.70 13.65
C THR A 107 1.98 22.92 13.40
N ILE A 108 1.09 22.93 12.42
CA ILE A 108 0.39 24.15 12.02
C ILE A 108 -1.11 23.91 12.14
N ASN A 109 -1.72 24.58 13.13
CA ASN A 109 -3.15 24.88 13.25
C ASN A 109 -4.11 23.67 13.06
N THR A 110 -4.77 23.23 14.13
CA THR A 110 -5.66 22.05 14.12
C THR A 110 -6.66 22.08 12.97
N ILE A 111 -7.23 23.26 12.67
CA ILE A 111 -8.22 23.46 11.60
C ILE A 111 -7.65 23.13 10.21
N ASP A 112 -6.45 23.62 9.90
CA ASP A 112 -5.83 23.40 8.58
C ASP A 112 -5.44 21.93 8.41
N ASN A 113 -4.99 21.28 9.49
CA ASN A 113 -4.74 19.84 9.51
C ASN A 113 -6.01 19.00 9.26
N TRP A 114 -7.15 19.38 9.82
CA TRP A 114 -8.42 18.70 9.54
C TRP A 114 -8.84 18.87 8.08
N LYS A 115 -8.71 20.08 7.52
CA LYS A 115 -9.01 20.32 6.10
C LYS A 115 -8.14 19.47 5.17
N ASN A 116 -6.83 19.42 5.43
CA ASN A 116 -5.91 18.65 4.60
C ASN A 116 -6.18 17.14 4.72
N LEU A 117 -6.58 16.65 5.90
CA LEU A 117 -7.01 15.26 6.07
C LEU A 117 -8.30 14.95 5.33
N GLU A 118 -9.29 15.84 5.38
CA GLU A 118 -10.53 15.71 4.59
C GLU A 118 -10.23 15.75 3.09
N GLU A 119 -9.27 16.54 2.65
CA GLU A 119 -8.83 16.56 1.26
C GLU A 119 -8.19 15.23 0.86
N ILE A 120 -7.23 14.70 1.64
CA ILE A 120 -6.63 13.37 1.41
C ILE A 120 -7.73 12.30 1.37
N LYS A 121 -8.66 12.36 2.31
CA LYS A 121 -9.80 11.44 2.40
C LYS A 121 -10.68 11.52 1.14
N SER A 122 -11.03 12.71 0.67
CA SER A 122 -11.85 12.89 -0.54
C SER A 122 -11.17 12.31 -1.79
N VAL A 123 -9.85 12.50 -1.92
CA VAL A 123 -9.05 11.93 -3.01
C VAL A 123 -9.03 10.42 -2.93
N PHE A 124 -8.92 9.86 -1.72
CA PHE A 124 -8.95 8.41 -1.52
C PHE A 124 -10.31 7.85 -1.90
N ILE A 125 -11.42 8.40 -1.40
CA ILE A 125 -12.78 7.95 -1.75
C ILE A 125 -13.00 7.99 -3.27
N SER A 126 -12.64 9.10 -3.91
CA SER A 126 -12.75 9.25 -5.37
C SER A 126 -11.94 8.19 -6.11
N TYR A 127 -10.72 7.90 -5.63
CA TYR A 127 -9.90 6.83 -6.17
C TYR A 127 -10.51 5.43 -5.95
N CYS A 128 -11.04 5.16 -4.77
CA CYS A 128 -11.72 3.90 -4.44
C CYS A 128 -12.93 3.65 -5.36
N GLN A 129 -13.70 4.70 -5.67
CA GLN A 129 -14.84 4.61 -6.60
C GLN A 129 -14.43 4.21 -8.02
N LYS A 130 -13.19 4.51 -8.45
CA LYS A 130 -12.66 4.09 -9.76
C LYS A 130 -12.35 2.58 -9.82
N ASN A 131 -12.34 1.88 -8.68
CA ASN A 131 -12.12 0.42 -8.54
C ASN A 131 -10.92 -0.11 -9.34
N THR A 132 -9.78 0.59 -9.26
CA THR A 132 -8.59 0.26 -10.05
C THR A 132 -7.80 -0.94 -9.50
N GLY A 133 -8.01 -1.32 -8.23
CA GLY A 133 -7.24 -2.35 -7.51
C GLY A 133 -5.75 -2.00 -7.30
N ALA A 134 -5.27 -0.90 -7.86
CA ALA A 134 -3.88 -0.48 -7.77
C ALA A 134 -3.61 0.26 -6.44
N PRO A 135 -2.39 0.17 -5.88
CA PRO A 135 -2.08 0.85 -4.64
C PRO A 135 -1.99 2.36 -4.80
N ILE A 136 -2.23 3.06 -3.70
CA ILE A 136 -1.98 4.50 -3.55
C ILE A 136 -0.62 4.66 -2.89
N PHE A 137 0.22 5.53 -3.41
CA PHE A 137 1.46 5.94 -2.74
C PHE A 137 1.22 7.24 -1.97
N VAL A 138 1.67 7.29 -0.73
CA VAL A 138 1.64 8.50 0.09
C VAL A 138 3.08 8.87 0.44
N LEU A 139 3.58 9.96 -0.14
CA LEU A 139 4.94 10.42 0.06
C LEU A 139 4.97 11.36 1.26
N SER A 140 5.81 11.05 2.23
CA SER A 140 6.00 11.88 3.43
C SER A 140 7.44 12.34 3.55
N SER A 141 7.68 13.42 4.28
CA SER A 141 9.04 13.93 4.48
C SER A 141 9.91 12.99 5.29
N THR A 142 9.38 12.35 6.34
CA THR A 142 10.12 11.53 7.31
C THR A 142 9.28 10.38 7.82
N GLU A 143 9.92 9.33 8.35
CA GLU A 143 9.22 8.22 9.01
C GLU A 143 8.28 8.66 10.14
N LYS A 144 8.68 9.69 10.90
CA LYS A 144 7.82 10.24 11.96
C LYS A 144 6.51 10.79 11.38
N VAL A 145 6.61 11.54 10.28
CA VAL A 145 5.44 12.09 9.58
C VAL A 145 4.61 10.97 8.94
N SER A 146 5.24 9.96 8.33
CA SER A 146 4.52 8.76 7.85
C SER A 146 3.68 8.11 8.93
N LYS A 147 4.24 7.85 10.11
CA LYS A 147 3.51 7.22 11.24
C LYS A 147 2.37 8.11 11.76
N SER A 148 2.54 9.43 11.70
CA SER A 148 1.51 10.39 12.06
C SER A 148 0.35 10.36 11.07
N ILE A 149 0.66 10.34 9.77
CA ILE A 149 -0.33 10.20 8.69
C ILE A 149 -1.04 8.86 8.81
N GLU A 150 -0.31 7.77 9.02
CA GLU A 150 -0.84 6.42 9.21
C GLU A 150 -1.94 6.39 10.28
N LYS A 151 -1.62 6.84 11.50
CA LYS A 151 -2.58 6.86 12.61
C LYS A 151 -3.82 7.71 12.32
N LYS A 152 -3.66 8.85 11.65
CA LYS A 152 -4.78 9.73 11.33
C LYS A 152 -5.64 9.16 10.21
N LEU A 153 -5.02 8.59 9.17
CA LEU A 153 -5.72 7.93 8.07
C LEU A 153 -6.47 6.68 8.54
N GLU A 154 -5.89 5.86 9.41
CA GLU A 154 -6.60 4.74 10.06
C GLU A 154 -7.88 5.22 10.73
N GLY A 155 -7.79 6.29 11.54
CA GLY A 155 -8.93 6.88 12.22
C GLY A 155 -10.00 7.44 11.26
N CYS A 156 -9.59 8.08 10.17
CA CYS A 156 -10.51 8.65 9.17
C CYS A 156 -11.17 7.57 8.30
N LEU A 157 -10.42 6.56 7.86
CA LEU A 157 -10.91 5.53 6.94
C LEU A 157 -11.73 4.45 7.66
N ALA A 158 -11.46 4.18 8.95
CA ALA A 158 -12.29 3.30 9.76
C ALA A 158 -13.76 3.77 9.87
N GLN A 159 -14.02 5.07 9.67
CA GLN A 159 -15.36 5.64 9.73
C GLN A 159 -16.19 5.41 8.45
N GLU A 160 -15.57 5.02 7.34
CA GLU A 160 -16.24 5.02 6.02
C GLU A 160 -16.43 3.63 5.39
N THR A 161 -16.34 2.54 6.15
CA THR A 161 -16.57 1.16 5.66
C THR A 161 -15.66 0.68 4.52
N VAL A 162 -14.64 1.47 4.15
CA VAL A 162 -13.60 1.07 3.19
C VAL A 162 -12.54 0.25 3.92
N LYS A 163 -12.40 -1.04 3.59
CA LYS A 163 -11.27 -1.83 4.08
C LYS A 163 -10.00 -1.25 3.49
N THR A 164 -9.11 -0.74 4.34
CA THR A 164 -7.84 -0.17 3.91
C THR A 164 -6.71 -0.98 4.51
N LYS A 165 -5.73 -1.35 3.68
CA LYS A 165 -4.48 -1.96 4.13
C LYS A 165 -3.37 -0.94 4.01
N LEU A 166 -2.90 -0.45 5.15
CA LEU A 166 -1.75 0.44 5.23
C LEU A 166 -0.48 -0.40 5.29
N GLU A 167 0.45 -0.09 4.39
CA GLU A 167 1.77 -0.71 4.32
C GLU A 167 2.80 0.42 4.37
N SER A 168 3.82 0.28 5.22
CA SER A 168 4.97 1.19 5.22
C SER A 168 6.15 0.50 4.54
N ILE A 169 6.83 1.22 3.65
CA ILE A 169 8.09 0.76 3.07
C ILE A 169 9.22 1.51 3.78
N CYS A 170 9.94 0.81 4.66
CA CYS A 170 11.29 1.20 5.09
C CYS A 170 12.27 0.37 4.27
N MET A 171 13.12 1.03 3.48
CA MET A 171 14.25 0.39 2.77
C MET A 171 15.52 1.18 3.02
#